data_AF-G3NJJ0-F1
#
_entry.id   AF-G3NJJ0-F1
#
_cell.length_a   1.000
_cell.length_b   1.000
_cell.length_c   1.000
_cell.angle_alpha   90.00
_cell.angle_beta   90.00
_cell.angle_gamma   90.00
#
_symmetry.space_group_name_H-M   'P 1'
#
loop_
_entity.id
_entity.type
_entity.pdbx_description
1 polymer ?
#
loop_
_entity_poly.entity_id
_entity_poly.type
_entity_poly.pdbx_seq_one_letter_code
_entity_poly.pdbx_strand_id
1 'polypeptide(L)' 'ENAARERSRVRNLRQAFHSLQAALPSVPPDTKLSKLDVLVLATNYIAHL' A
#
# COMPACT_ATOMS: atom_id res chain seq x y z
N GLU A 1 -8.46 -16.84 19.85
CA GLU A 1 -9.18 -15.70 19.23
C GLU A 1 -8.30 -14.49 18.89
N ASN A 2 -7.43 -14.02 19.80
CA ASN A 2 -6.57 -12.84 19.55
C ASN A 2 -5.69 -12.99 18.29
N ALA A 3 -5.06 -14.15 18.10
CA ALA A 3 -4.24 -14.42 16.93
C ALA A 3 -5.00 -14.37 15.59
N ALA A 4 -6.28 -14.77 15.57
CA ALA A 4 -7.09 -14.71 14.35
C ALA A 4 -7.44 -13.25 14.01
N ARG A 5 -7.79 -12.45 15.01
CA ARG A 5 -8.04 -11.00 14.84
C ARG A 5 -6.80 -10.28 14.33
N GLU A 6 -5.62 -10.58 14.89
CA GLU A 6 -4.38 -9.94 14.48
C GLU A 6 -3.98 -10.32 13.04
N ARG A 7 -4.19 -11.57 12.64
CA ARG A 7 -4.00 -11.99 11.24
C ARG A 7 -4.92 -11.21 10.29
N SER A 8 -6.20 -11.05 10.63
CA SER A 8 -7.14 -10.25 9.83
C SER A 8 -6.71 -8.78 9.74
N ARG A 9 -6.27 -8.19 10.85
CA ARG A 9 -5.74 -6.81 10.88
C ARG A 9 -4.54 -6.64 9.95
N VAL A 10 -3.57 -7.56 10.01
CA VAL A 10 -2.39 -7.53 9.14
C VAL A 10 -2.77 -7.74 7.68
N ARG A 11 -3.71 -8.64 7.37
CA ARG A 11 -4.20 -8.85 6.00
C ARG A 11 -4.87 -7.60 5.44
N ASN A 12 -5.74 -6.96 6.23
CA ASN A 12 -6.41 -5.72 5.82
C ASN A 12 -5.40 -4.60 5.55
N LEU A 13 -4.39 -4.45 6.41
CA LEU A 13 -3.33 -3.46 6.20
C LEU A 13 -2.54 -3.74 4.92
N ARG A 14 -2.18 -5.00 4.66
CA ARG A 14 -1.50 -5.39 3.40
C ARG A 14 -2.36 -5.05 2.19
N GLN A 15 -3.66 -5.32 2.24
CA GLN A 15 -4.58 -5.00 1.15
C GLN A 15 -4.64 -3.50 0.89
N ALA A 16 -4.70 -2.68 1.95
CA ALA A 16 -4.71 -1.22 1.83
C ALA A 16 -3.43 -0.70 1.14
N PHE A 17 -2.26 -1.25 1.47
CA PHE A 17 -1.00 -0.91 0.79
C PHE A 17 -1.00 -1.29 -0.70
N HIS A 18 -1.54 -2.46 -1.06
CA HIS A 18 -1.66 -2.85 -2.47
C HIS A 18 -2.62 -1.93 -3.24
N SER A 19 -3.76 -1.58 -2.63
CA SER A 19 -4.72 -0.65 -3.23
C SER A 19 -4.12 0.74 -3.42
N LEU A 20 -3.35 1.23 -2.45
CA LEU A 20 -2.65 2.52 -2.57
C LEU A 20 -1.61 2.48 -3.70
N GLN A 21 -0.81 1.42 -3.78
CA GLN A 21 0.16 1.25 -4.86
C GLN A 21 -0.50 1.19 -6.25
N ALA A 22 -1.61 0.47 -6.38
CA ALA A 22 -2.34 0.35 -7.65
C ALA A 22 -2.94 1.68 -8.13
N ALA A 23 -3.12 2.66 -7.25
CA ALA A 23 -3.58 4.00 -7.59
C ALA A 23 -2.46 4.92 -8.15
N LEU A 24 -1.19 4.49 -8.10
CA LEU A 24 -0.06 5.27 -8.60
C LEU A 24 0.08 5.09 -10.11
N PRO A 25 -0.03 6.17 -10.92
CA PRO A 25 -0.10 6.05 -12.39
C PRO A 25 1.22 5.61 -13.05
N SER A 26 2.36 5.76 -12.37
CA SER A 26 3.69 5.47 -12.93
C SER A 26 4.33 4.20 -12.34
N VAL A 27 3.56 3.40 -11.60
CA VAL A 27 4.05 2.17 -10.97
C VAL A 27 3.34 0.97 -11.61
N PRO A 28 4.06 0.09 -12.34
CA PRO A 28 3.48 -1.14 -12.84
C PRO A 28 2.93 -2.01 -11.68
N PRO A 29 1.80 -2.72 -11.86
CA PRO A 29 1.14 -3.49 -10.79
C PRO A 29 2.03 -4.53 -10.10
N ASP A 30 2.96 -5.15 -10.83
CA ASP A 30 3.86 -6.20 -10.31
C ASP A 30 5.14 -5.64 -9.68
N THR A 31 5.27 -4.31 -9.59
CA THR A 31 6.43 -3.68 -8.98
C THR A 31 6.46 -3.96 -7.49
N LYS A 32 7.57 -4.53 -6.99
CA LYS A 32 7.75 -4.72 -5.55
C LYS A 32 8.22 -3.41 -4.93
N LEU A 33 7.31 -2.70 -4.28
CA LEU A 33 7.62 -1.51 -3.49
C LEU A 33 7.65 -1.84 -1.99
N SER A 34 8.55 -1.18 -1.26
CA SER A 34 8.46 -1.18 0.20
C SER A 34 7.27 -0.34 0.66
N LYS A 35 6.80 -0.57 1.89
CA LYS A 35 5.73 0.26 2.48
C LYS A 35 6.09 1.74 2.53
N LEU A 36 7.37 2.06 2.76
CA LEU A 36 7.85 3.44 2.80
C LEU A 36 7.77 4.06 1.40
N ASP A 37 8.24 3.34 0.38
CA ASP A 37 8.21 3.84 -1.01
C ASP A 37 6.78 4.10 -1.48
N VAL A 38 5.84 3.21 -1.15
CA VAL A 38 4.41 3.42 -1.47
C VAL A 38 3.90 4.72 -0.85
N LEU A 39 4.23 5.00 0.42
CA LEU A 39 3.80 6.24 1.10
C LEU A 39 4.46 7.49 0.50
N VAL A 40 5.76 7.43 0.21
CA VAL A 40 6.50 8.56 -0.38
C VAL A 40 5.99 8.86 -1.78
N LEU A 41 5.83 7.84 -2.64
CA LEU A 41 5.31 8.00 -4.00
C LEU A 41 3.88 8.50 -4.01
N ALA A 42 3.02 8.01 -3.11
CA ALA A 42 1.65 8.52 -2.99
C ALA A 42 1.60 9.98 -2.54
N THR A 43 2.42 10.36 -1.54
CA THR A 43 2.51 11.75 -1.07
C THR A 43 2.98 12.67 -2.18
N ASN A 44 4.04 12.25 -2.90
CA ASN A 44 4.53 12.99 -4.06
C ASN A 44 3.45 13.08 -5.12
N TYR A 45 2.80 11.98 -5.50
CA TYR A 45 1.75 12.01 -6.52
C TYR A 45 0.64 13.00 -6.17
N ILE A 46 0.13 12.99 -4.94
CA ILE A 46 -0.87 13.96 -4.46
C ILE A 46 -0.34 15.40 -4.56
N ALA A 47 0.92 15.65 -4.21
CA ALA A 47 1.52 16.98 -4.27
C ALA A 47 1.76 17.50 -5.70
N HIS A 48 1.79 16.61 -6.70
CA HIS A 48 1.95 16.98 -8.12
C HIS A 48 0.60 17.19 -8.83
N LEU A 49 -0.52 16.87 -8.19
CA LEU A 49 -1.88 17.17 -8.67
C LEU A 49 -2.25 18.63 -8.36
#